data_AF-A0A517WGV3-F1
#
_entry.id   AF-A0A517WGV3-F1
#
_cell.length_a   1.000
_cell.length_b   1.000
_cell.length_c   1.000
_cell.angle_alpha   90.00
_cell.angle_beta   90.00
_cell.angle_gamma   90.00
#
_symmetry.space_group_name_H-M   'P 1'
#
loop_
_entity.id
_entity.type
_entity.pdbx_description
1 polymer ?
#
loop_
_entity_poly.entity_id
_entity_poly.type
_entity_poly.pdbx_seq_one_letter_code
_entity_poly.pdbx_strand_id
1 'polypeptide(L)'
;MLSPSRRRFLLTGINLVLTGSLTGCGTILYPERRGQPAGPLDWKIVGLNSIGLLFFFVPGVIAFAVDFINGTIYLPPHEYGIDDQNSQDVELKSVSIPPDQISPDEVSLLVSQHSGRKVILLPGEYETQPIQSIEEFWSVERKMNVQS
;
A
#
# COMPACT_ATOMS: atom_id res chain seq x y z
N MET A 1 -22.54 -24.65 32.08
CA MET A 1 -22.30 -23.35 32.75
C MET A 1 -20.80 -23.10 32.80
N LEU A 2 -20.28 -22.08 32.11
CA LEU A 2 -18.85 -21.73 32.15
C LEU A 2 -18.46 -21.23 33.54
N SER A 3 -17.27 -21.57 34.03
CA SER A 3 -16.80 -21.11 35.34
C SER A 3 -16.68 -19.56 35.36
N PRO A 4 -16.88 -18.91 36.51
CA PRO A 4 -16.83 -17.45 36.63
C PRO A 4 -15.50 -16.84 36.16
N SER A 5 -14.40 -17.59 36.26
CA SER A 5 -13.09 -17.20 35.70
C SER A 5 -13.07 -17.19 34.17
N ARG A 6 -13.66 -18.21 33.54
CA ARG A 6 -13.77 -18.31 32.07
C ARG A 6 -14.70 -17.22 31.50
N ARG A 7 -15.81 -16.94 32.20
CA ARG A 7 -16.74 -15.86 31.81
C ARG A 7 -16.09 -14.49 31.90
N ARG A 8 -15.31 -14.22 32.95
CA ARG A 8 -14.52 -12.97 33.05
C ARG A 8 -13.50 -12.86 31.92
N PHE A 9 -12.75 -13.92 31.64
CA PHE A 9 -11.75 -13.92 30.56
C PHE A 9 -12.37 -13.65 29.17
N LEU A 10 -13.51 -14.29 28.87
CA LEU A 10 -14.25 -14.05 27.63
C LEU A 10 -14.76 -12.62 27.51
N LEU A 11 -15.32 -12.06 28.58
CA LEU A 11 -15.84 -10.68 28.57
C LEU A 11 -14.72 -9.65 28.41
N THR A 12 -13.56 -9.86 29.05
CA THR A 12 -12.39 -8.97 28.88
C THR A 12 -11.85 -9.05 27.46
N GLY A 13 -11.76 -10.25 26.87
CA GLY A 13 -11.30 -10.44 25.49
C GLY A 13 -12.21 -9.76 24.47
N ILE A 14 -13.53 -9.85 24.64
CA ILE A 14 -14.50 -9.17 23.75
C ILE A 14 -14.34 -7.65 23.80
N ASN A 15 -14.14 -7.07 25.00
CA ASN A 15 -13.94 -5.63 25.14
C ASN A 15 -12.67 -5.16 24.42
N LEU A 16 -11.57 -5.92 24.53
CA LEU A 16 -10.31 -5.61 23.86
C LEU A 16 -10.43 -5.65 22.32
N VAL A 17 -11.14 -6.66 21.80
CA VAL A 17 -11.41 -6.77 20.36
C VAL A 17 -12.25 -5.59 19.88
N LEU A 18 -13.28 -5.23 20.64
CA LEU A 18 -14.19 -4.15 20.26
C LEU A 18 -13.50 -2.78 20.24
N THR A 19 -12.64 -2.49 21.22
CA THR A 19 -11.87 -1.23 21.24
C THR A 19 -10.80 -1.20 20.15
N GLY A 20 -10.12 -2.33 19.89
CA GLY A 20 -9.15 -2.43 18.80
C GLY A 20 -9.77 -2.27 17.41
N SER A 21 -11.00 -2.75 17.21
CA SER A 21 -11.72 -2.57 15.94
C SER A 21 -12.07 -1.11 15.65
N LEU A 22 -12.33 -0.28 16.66
CA LEU A 22 -12.59 1.15 16.48
C LEU A 22 -11.35 1.93 16.04
N THR A 23 -10.16 1.43 16.35
CA THR A 23 -8.90 2.03 15.89
C THR A 23 -8.42 1.46 14.56
N GLY A 24 -8.85 0.25 14.17
CA GLY A 24 -8.33 -0.48 13.00
C GLY A 24 -7.03 -1.21 13.32
N CYS A 25 -6.82 -2.38 12.71
CA CYS A 25 -5.62 -3.18 12.98
C CYS A 25 -4.37 -2.59 12.33
N GLY A 26 -4.51 -2.06 11.10
CA GLY A 26 -3.43 -1.37 10.40
C GLY A 26 -2.98 -0.11 11.13
N THR A 27 -3.89 0.63 11.75
CA THR A 27 -3.55 1.82 12.55
C THR A 27 -2.81 1.50 13.84
N ILE A 28 -3.06 0.34 14.44
CA ILE A 28 -2.31 -0.12 15.63
C ILE A 28 -0.89 -0.57 15.24
N LEU A 29 -0.77 -1.34 14.15
CA LEU A 29 0.49 -1.94 13.74
C LEU A 29 1.41 -0.96 13.03
N TYR A 30 0.84 -0.07 12.22
CA TYR A 30 1.54 0.87 11.35
C TYR A 30 0.90 2.27 11.45
N PRO A 31 0.98 2.94 12.61
CA PRO A 31 0.39 4.26 12.83
C PRO A 31 0.94 5.34 11.88
N GLU A 32 2.14 5.15 11.35
CA GLU A 32 2.79 6.02 10.37
C GLU A 32 2.09 6.04 9.01
N ARG A 33 1.27 5.03 8.68
CA ARG A 33 0.56 4.92 7.38
C ARG A 33 -0.77 5.70 7.36
N ARG A 34 -1.11 6.41 8.44
CA ARG A 34 -2.37 7.15 8.54
C ARG A 34 -2.39 8.34 7.58
N GLY A 35 -3.49 8.47 6.84
CA GLY A 35 -3.68 9.53 5.85
C GLY A 35 -3.03 9.25 4.50
N GLN A 36 -2.53 8.04 4.27
CA GLN A 36 -1.98 7.70 2.96
C GLN A 36 -3.06 7.65 1.88
N PRO A 37 -2.70 7.97 0.62
CA PRO A 37 -3.62 7.84 -0.51
C PRO A 37 -3.98 6.37 -0.77
N ALA A 38 -5.08 6.16 -1.49
CA ALA A 38 -5.48 4.81 -1.91
C ALA A 38 -4.41 4.16 -2.80
N GLY A 39 -4.15 2.87 -2.59
CA GLY A 39 -3.12 2.13 -3.31
C GLY A 39 -3.37 0.61 -3.34
N PRO A 40 -2.35 -0.19 -3.72
CA PRO A 40 -2.32 -1.62 -3.48
C PRO A 40 -2.66 -1.97 -2.03
N LEU A 41 -3.38 -3.08 -1.81
CA LEU A 41 -3.74 -3.53 -0.46
C LEU A 41 -2.56 -4.23 0.21
N ASP A 42 -2.33 -3.95 1.50
CA ASP A 42 -1.42 -4.73 2.33
C ASP A 42 -2.08 -6.05 2.74
N TRP A 43 -1.59 -7.16 2.18
CA TRP A 43 -2.12 -8.49 2.44
C TRP A 43 -2.11 -8.85 3.93
N LYS A 44 -1.12 -8.34 4.71
CA LYS A 44 -1.00 -8.61 6.14
C LYS A 44 -2.17 -7.99 6.89
N ILE A 45 -2.50 -6.74 6.57
CA ILE A 45 -3.62 -6.01 7.21
C ILE A 45 -4.95 -6.58 6.76
N VAL A 46 -5.11 -6.88 5.47
CA VAL A 46 -6.31 -7.55 4.93
C VAL A 46 -6.53 -8.91 5.62
N GLY A 47 -5.47 -9.71 5.77
CA GLY A 47 -5.52 -11.01 6.44
C GLY A 47 -5.93 -10.88 7.91
N LEU A 48 -5.34 -9.94 8.64
CA LEU A 48 -5.67 -9.68 10.04
C LEU A 48 -7.13 -9.23 10.22
N ASN A 49 -7.61 -8.30 9.39
CA ASN A 49 -9.00 -7.86 9.41
C ASN A 49 -9.96 -8.99 9.01
N SER A 50 -9.55 -9.87 8.09
CA SER A 50 -10.33 -11.06 7.67
C SER A 50 -10.50 -12.07 8.80
N ILE A 51 -9.47 -12.28 9.63
CA ILE A 51 -9.59 -13.12 10.83
C ILE A 51 -10.62 -12.51 11.80
N GLY A 52 -10.55 -11.19 12.03
CA GLY A 52 -11.54 -10.47 12.83
C GLY A 52 -12.95 -10.63 12.28
N LEU A 53 -13.12 -10.50 10.95
CA LEU A 53 -14.39 -10.66 10.25
C LEU A 53 -14.95 -12.09 10.38
N LEU A 54 -14.10 -13.12 10.32
CA LEU A 54 -14.51 -14.51 10.40
C LEU A 54 -15.08 -14.90 11.78
N PHE A 55 -14.43 -14.45 12.86
CA PHE A 55 -14.83 -14.81 14.24
C PHE A 55 -15.78 -13.78 14.88
N PHE A 56 -15.74 -12.53 14.44
CA PHE A 56 -16.50 -11.41 14.99
C PHE A 56 -16.96 -10.47 13.88
N PHE A 57 -18.02 -10.86 13.17
CA PHE A 57 -18.49 -10.17 11.97
C PHE A 57 -18.60 -8.64 12.13
N VAL A 58 -19.35 -8.16 13.13
CA VAL A 58 -19.56 -6.72 13.32
C VAL A 58 -18.24 -5.98 13.64
N PRO A 59 -17.44 -6.38 14.66
CA PRO A 59 -16.11 -5.79 14.88
C PRO A 59 -15.17 -5.87 13.68
N GLY A 60 -15.19 -6.96 12.91
CA GLY A 60 -14.34 -7.14 11.73
C GLY A 60 -14.69 -6.20 10.58
N VAL A 61 -15.98 -5.98 10.29
CA VAL A 61 -16.42 -4.99 9.30
C VAL A 61 -15.98 -3.58 9.72
N ILE A 62 -16.11 -3.24 11.01
CA ILE A 62 -15.68 -1.94 11.54
C ILE A 62 -14.16 -1.77 11.38
N ALA A 63 -13.36 -2.79 11.71
CA ALA A 63 -11.90 -2.73 11.55
C ALA A 63 -11.49 -2.48 10.09
N PHE A 64 -12.13 -3.18 9.13
CA PHE A 64 -11.95 -2.92 7.70
C PHE A 64 -12.28 -1.46 7.36
N ALA A 65 -13.45 -0.97 7.77
CA ALA A 65 -13.87 0.40 7.47
C ALA A 65 -12.89 1.43 8.02
N VAL A 66 -12.41 1.26 9.25
CA VAL A 66 -11.45 2.18 9.87
C VAL A 66 -10.11 2.14 9.15
N ASP A 67 -9.58 0.97 8.80
CA ASP A 67 -8.31 0.88 8.07
C ASP A 67 -8.42 1.41 6.62
N PHE A 68 -9.60 1.32 5.98
CA PHE A 68 -9.86 1.99 4.70
C PHE A 68 -9.90 3.52 4.85
N ILE A 69 -10.61 4.03 5.86
CA ILE A 69 -10.75 5.49 6.09
C ILE A 69 -9.41 6.11 6.49
N ASN A 70 -8.64 5.44 7.33
CA ASN A 70 -7.32 5.90 7.74
C ASN A 70 -6.26 5.67 6.65
N GLY A 71 -6.58 4.92 5.60
CA GLY A 71 -5.64 4.50 4.56
C GLY A 71 -4.69 3.37 4.99
N THR A 72 -4.68 2.94 6.25
CA THR A 72 -3.73 1.96 6.81
C THR A 72 -3.87 0.54 6.27
N ILE A 73 -4.92 0.27 5.47
CA ILE A 73 -5.06 -1.00 4.74
C ILE A 73 -4.22 -1.07 3.46
N TYR A 74 -3.76 0.07 2.93
CA TYR A 74 -2.93 0.10 1.73
C TYR A 74 -1.45 -0.16 2.08
N LEU A 75 -0.70 -0.67 1.12
CA LEU A 75 0.76 -0.74 1.20
C LEU A 75 1.31 0.69 1.26
N PRO A 76 2.46 0.96 1.90
CA PRO A 76 3.10 2.26 1.79
C PRO A 76 3.69 2.45 0.38
N PRO A 77 3.77 3.71 -0.15
CA PRO A 77 4.20 3.97 -1.51
C PRO A 77 5.57 3.39 -1.90
N HIS A 78 6.52 3.34 -0.96
CA HIS A 78 7.85 2.77 -1.19
C HIS A 78 7.87 1.24 -1.30
N GLU A 79 6.78 0.56 -0.93
CA GLU A 79 6.60 -0.88 -1.11
C GLU A 79 5.77 -1.20 -2.38
N TYR A 80 5.25 -0.20 -3.10
CA TYR A 80 4.51 -0.43 -4.34
C TYR A 80 5.39 -1.10 -5.39
N GLY A 81 4.99 -2.27 -5.88
CA GLY A 81 5.75 -3.03 -6.88
C GLY A 81 6.88 -3.88 -6.32
N ILE A 82 7.11 -3.86 -5.00
CA ILE A 82 7.97 -4.83 -4.31
C ILE A 82 7.13 -6.06 -3.98
N ASP A 83 6.77 -6.83 -5.02
CA ASP A 83 6.35 -8.21 -4.83
C ASP A 83 7.63 -9.07 -4.85
N ASP A 84 7.95 -9.64 -3.70
CA ASP A 84 9.02 -10.60 -3.49
C ASP A 84 10.48 -10.16 -3.72
N GLN A 85 11.38 -10.99 -3.17
CA GLN A 85 12.83 -10.83 -3.01
C GLN A 85 13.64 -10.67 -4.32
N ASN A 86 13.03 -10.22 -5.41
CA ASN A 86 13.68 -10.13 -6.70
C ASN A 86 13.17 -8.97 -7.58
N SER A 87 13.17 -7.74 -7.07
CA SER A 87 12.95 -6.55 -7.91
C SER A 87 13.95 -6.45 -9.08
N GLN A 88 15.07 -7.17 -9.02
CA GLN A 88 16.02 -7.30 -10.14
C GLN A 88 15.53 -8.24 -11.26
N ASP A 89 14.54 -9.12 -11.01
CA ASP A 89 13.94 -10.01 -12.02
C ASP A 89 12.77 -9.36 -12.77
N VAL A 90 12.34 -8.16 -12.38
CA VAL A 90 11.33 -7.42 -13.15
C VAL A 90 12.00 -6.87 -14.41
N GLU A 91 11.73 -7.52 -15.54
CA GLU A 91 12.27 -7.13 -16.85
C GLU A 91 11.79 -5.72 -17.23
N LEU A 92 12.72 -4.76 -17.22
CA LEU A 92 12.46 -3.39 -17.62
C LEU A 92 12.38 -3.30 -19.14
N LYS A 93 11.25 -2.80 -19.66
CA LYS A 93 11.07 -2.58 -21.09
C LYS A 93 11.52 -1.17 -21.47
N SER A 94 12.58 -1.05 -22.27
CA SER A 94 13.00 0.23 -22.82
C SER A 94 12.11 0.64 -24.00
N VAL A 95 11.65 1.88 -23.98
CA VAL A 95 10.90 2.51 -25.09
C VAL A 95 11.66 3.76 -25.48
N SER A 96 12.13 3.81 -26.73
CA SER A 96 12.87 4.96 -27.25
C SER A 96 11.88 6.07 -27.62
N ILE A 97 12.08 7.26 -27.03
CA ILE A 97 11.33 8.46 -27.37
C ILE A 97 12.23 9.36 -28.22
N PRO A 98 11.79 9.80 -29.40
CA PRO A 98 12.51 10.79 -30.20
C PRO A 98 12.79 12.08 -29.39
N PRO A 99 14.01 12.62 -29.42
CA PRO A 99 14.40 13.76 -28.57
C PRO A 99 13.65 15.06 -28.89
N ASP A 100 12.97 15.15 -30.04
CA ASP A 100 12.14 16.28 -30.45
C ASP A 100 10.72 16.27 -29.86
N GLN A 101 10.35 15.20 -29.15
CA GLN A 101 8.99 14.89 -28.70
C GLN A 101 8.88 14.56 -27.20
N ILE A 102 9.91 14.90 -26.40
CA ILE A 102 9.90 14.68 -24.93
C ILE A 102 8.99 15.73 -24.27
N SER A 103 7.68 15.56 -24.43
CA SER A 103 6.65 16.29 -23.68
C SER A 103 6.07 15.39 -22.58
N PRO A 104 5.69 15.94 -21.41
CA PRO A 104 5.03 15.16 -20.36
C PRO A 104 3.77 14.44 -20.84
N ASP A 105 3.04 15.07 -21.76
CA ASP A 105 1.83 14.49 -22.37
C ASP A 105 2.14 13.23 -23.18
N GLU A 106 3.22 13.25 -23.96
CA GLU A 106 3.63 12.11 -24.78
C GLU A 106 4.20 10.97 -23.94
N VAL A 107 5.00 11.29 -22.91
CA VAL A 107 5.46 10.30 -21.93
C VAL A 107 4.27 9.65 -21.23
N SER A 108 3.28 10.45 -20.81
CA SER A 108 2.07 9.94 -20.17
C SER A 108 1.28 9.00 -21.08
N LEU A 109 1.19 9.32 -22.38
CA LEU A 109 0.52 8.49 -23.38
C LEU A 109 1.23 7.16 -23.59
N LEU A 110 2.54 7.19 -23.81
CA LEU A 110 3.36 6.00 -24.07
C LEU A 110 3.40 5.07 -22.86
N VAL A 111 3.59 5.62 -21.65
CA VAL A 111 3.55 4.85 -20.42
C VAL A 111 2.16 4.28 -20.20
N SER A 112 1.08 5.04 -20.47
CA SER A 112 -0.28 4.53 -20.34
C SER A 112 -0.55 3.36 -21.27
N GLN A 113 -0.10 3.47 -22.52
CA GLN A 113 -0.28 2.46 -23.55
C GLN A 113 0.49 1.17 -23.22
N HIS A 114 1.71 1.27 -22.70
CA HIS A 114 2.53 0.10 -22.40
C HIS A 114 2.27 -0.52 -21.02
N SER A 115 1.84 0.26 -20.03
CA SER A 115 1.49 -0.24 -18.70
C SER A 115 0.07 -0.77 -18.61
N GLY A 116 -0.80 -0.43 -19.56
CA GLY A 116 -2.23 -0.76 -19.52
C GLY A 116 -3.01 0.00 -18.44
N ARG A 117 -2.43 1.05 -17.85
CA ARG A 117 -3.05 1.90 -16.82
C ARG A 117 -3.00 3.34 -17.26
N LYS A 118 -4.03 4.14 -16.96
CA LYS A 118 -3.99 5.58 -17.27
C LYS A 118 -3.00 6.28 -16.34
N VAL A 119 -1.91 6.79 -16.89
CA VAL A 119 -0.87 7.58 -16.22
C VAL A 119 -0.98 9.01 -16.72
N ILE A 120 -1.03 9.98 -15.81
CA ILE A 120 -1.06 11.41 -16.12
C ILE A 120 0.08 12.05 -15.35
N LEU A 121 0.95 12.80 -16.04
CA LEU A 121 2.05 13.52 -15.41
C LEU A 121 1.62 14.97 -15.17
N LEU A 122 1.18 15.26 -13.95
CA LEU A 122 0.80 16.62 -13.55
C LEU A 122 2.07 17.38 -13.07
N PRO A 123 2.33 18.60 -13.57
CA PRO A 123 3.48 19.38 -13.12
C PRO A 123 3.51 19.53 -11.59
N GLY A 124 4.61 19.08 -10.97
CA GLY A 124 4.78 19.09 -9.52
C GLY A 124 4.28 17.84 -8.77
N GLU A 125 3.66 16.88 -9.47
CA GLU A 125 3.25 15.58 -8.90
C GLU A 125 4.16 14.42 -9.34
N TYR A 126 5.25 14.71 -10.06
CA TYR A 126 6.23 13.71 -10.48
C TYR A 126 7.66 14.22 -10.24
N GLU A 127 8.58 13.28 -10.00
CA GLU A 127 10.01 13.53 -9.91
C GLU A 127 10.75 12.87 -11.07
N THR A 128 11.87 13.46 -11.48
CA THR A 128 12.71 12.93 -12.56
C THR A 128 14.17 12.94 -12.11
N GLN A 129 14.88 11.83 -12.34
CA GLN A 129 16.31 11.74 -12.09
C GLN A 129 17.00 11.12 -13.32
N PRO A 130 18.10 11.72 -13.82
CA PRO A 130 18.83 11.16 -14.95
C PRO A 130 19.51 9.85 -14.54
N ILE A 131 19.37 8.83 -15.37
CA ILE A 131 20.05 7.53 -15.20
C ILE A 131 20.96 7.28 -16.40
N GLN A 132 22.12 6.68 -16.18
CA GLN A 132 23.09 6.43 -17.27
C GLN A 132 22.74 5.17 -18.06
N SER A 133 22.09 4.20 -17.40
CA SER A 133 21.70 2.94 -18.00
C SER A 133 20.48 2.35 -17.31
N ILE A 134 19.78 1.44 -17.99
CA ILE A 134 18.55 0.81 -17.46
C ILE A 134 18.83 -0.06 -16.23
N GLU A 135 20.04 -0.61 -16.11
CA GLU A 135 20.46 -1.41 -14.95
C GLU A 135 20.60 -0.57 -13.68
N GLU A 136 20.79 0.76 -13.80
CA GLU A 136 20.90 1.69 -12.67
C GLU A 136 19.52 1.99 -12.06
N PHE A 137 18.43 1.76 -12.81
CA PHE A 137 17.06 2.17 -12.46
C PHE A 137 16.68 1.81 -11.02
N TRP A 138 16.80 0.53 -10.63
CA TRP A 138 16.43 0.04 -9.30
C TRP A 138 17.27 0.66 -8.16
N SER A 139 18.50 1.09 -8.47
CA SER A 139 19.37 1.75 -7.49
C SER A 139 18.99 3.22 -7.28
N VAL A 140 18.52 3.87 -8.33
CA VAL A 140 18.09 5.27 -8.35
C VAL A 140 16.71 5.41 -7.72
N GLU A 141 15.75 4.56 -8.09
CA GLU A 141 14.42 4.52 -7.50
C GLU A 141 14.48 4.41 -5.96
N ARG A 142 15.31 3.50 -5.44
CA ARG A 142 15.46 3.30 -3.99
C ARG A 142 16.02 4.54 -3.28
N LYS A 143 16.91 5.29 -3.93
CA LYS A 143 17.43 6.55 -3.37
C LYS A 143 16.35 7.63 -3.31
N MET A 144 15.53 7.73 -4.36
CA MET A 144 14.42 8.70 -4.40
C MET A 144 13.36 8.38 -3.34
N ASN A 145 12.96 7.12 -3.21
CA ASN A 145 11.97 6.70 -2.20
C ASN A 145 12.44 6.84 -0.74
N VAL A 146 13.74 6.90 -0.47
CA VAL A 146 14.29 7.11 0.89
C VAL A 146 14.40 8.60 1.25
N GLN A 147 14.41 9.49 0.26
CA GLN A 147 14.57 10.94 0.47
C GLN A 147 13.24 11.70 0.50
N SER A 148 12.14 11.08 0.05
CA SER A 148 10.76 11.56 0.17
C SER A 148 10.17 11.31 1.56
#